data_AF-A0A376S9R1-F1
#
_entry.id   AF-A0A376S9R1-F1
#
_cell.length_a   1.000
_cell.length_b   1.000
_cell.length_c   1.000
_cell.angle_alpha   90.00
_cell.angle_beta   90.00
_cell.angle_gamma   90.00
#
_symmetry.space_group_name_H-M   'P 1'
#
loop_
_entity.id
_entity.type
_entity.pdbx_description
1 polymer ?
#
loop_
_entity_poly.entity_id
_entity_poly.type
_entity_poly.pdbx_seq_one_letter_code
_entity_poly.pdbx_strand_id
1 'polypeptide(L)'
;MARAPKTFNFFINQPLVRKLSEKHIGMVDLPLLSVPSLQQQMVGHRSANMTLEQLEALSAEQKARTVLVVQDPFTSYYDAQVVADFVRLVEKLGFQPVLLPFSPNGKAQHIKGFLNRFAKTAKKTADFLNRVAKLGMPMVGVDPALVLCYRDEYKLALGEERGEFNVLLANEWLASALDSQPVATVSGESWYFFGHCTEVTALPGAPAQWAAIFARFWRETGKCQRGLLRHGRDLRT
;
A
#
# COMPACT_ATOMS: atom_id res chain seq x y z
N MET A 1 -10.13 -14.31 -11.94
CA MET A 1 -10.92 -13.58 -10.93
C MET A 1 -10.85 -12.05 -11.11
N ALA A 2 -9.66 -11.44 -11.16
CA ALA A 2 -9.52 -9.98 -11.30
C ALA A 2 -9.95 -9.34 -12.66
N ARG A 3 -10.18 -10.14 -13.72
CA ARG A 3 -10.56 -9.63 -15.06
C ARG A 3 -12.06 -9.34 -15.25
N ALA A 4 -12.91 -9.82 -14.34
CA ALA A 4 -14.37 -9.60 -14.40
C ALA A 4 -14.95 -9.49 -12.96
N PRO A 5 -14.62 -8.42 -12.22
CA PRO A 5 -14.98 -8.29 -10.81
C PRO A 5 -16.51 -8.21 -10.60
N LYS A 6 -17.26 -7.62 -11.53
CA LYS A 6 -18.73 -7.53 -11.47
C LYS A 6 -19.42 -8.90 -11.46
N THR A 7 -18.96 -9.84 -12.29
CA THR A 7 -19.57 -11.17 -12.37
C THR A 7 -19.20 -12.00 -11.14
N PHE A 8 -17.95 -11.93 -10.70
CA PHE A 8 -17.51 -12.62 -9.48
C PHE A 8 -18.25 -12.11 -8.23
N ASN A 9 -18.39 -10.80 -8.08
CA ASN A 9 -19.14 -10.19 -6.98
C ASN A 9 -20.61 -10.57 -7.01
N PHE A 10 -21.23 -10.65 -8.19
CA PHE A 10 -22.62 -11.09 -8.33
C PHE A 10 -22.83 -12.52 -7.81
N PHE A 11 -21.89 -13.43 -8.09
CA PHE A 11 -21.97 -14.83 -7.63
C PHE A 11 -21.67 -14.98 -6.13
N ILE A 12 -20.65 -14.29 -5.62
CA ILE A 12 -20.32 -14.33 -4.18
C ILE A 12 -21.43 -13.71 -3.32
N ASN A 13 -22.13 -12.70 -3.82
CA ASN A 13 -23.19 -12.04 -3.06
C ASN A 13 -24.52 -12.81 -3.07
N GLN A 14 -24.61 -13.97 -3.73
CA GLN A 14 -25.81 -14.82 -3.69
C GLN A 14 -25.96 -15.46 -2.29
N PRO A 15 -27.12 -15.32 -1.63
CA PRO A 15 -27.30 -15.77 -0.24
C PRO A 15 -27.13 -17.28 -0.06
N LEU A 16 -27.41 -18.08 -1.11
CA LEU A 16 -27.20 -19.53 -1.09
C LEU A 16 -25.71 -19.89 -1.12
N VAL A 17 -24.89 -19.14 -1.88
CA VAL A 17 -23.45 -19.34 -1.99
C VAL A 17 -22.75 -18.92 -0.68
N ARG A 18 -23.20 -17.83 -0.05
CA ARG A 18 -22.71 -17.40 1.28
C ARG A 18 -23.01 -18.46 2.34
N LYS A 19 -24.25 -18.97 2.41
CA LYS A 19 -24.64 -20.03 3.36
C LYS A 19 -23.91 -21.35 3.14
N LEU A 20 -23.64 -21.72 1.88
CA LEU A 20 -22.93 -22.96 1.56
C LEU A 20 -21.42 -22.84 1.85
N SER A 21 -20.81 -21.68 1.57
CA SER A 21 -19.42 -21.37 1.91
C SER A 21 -19.20 -21.31 3.43
N GLU A 22 -20.13 -20.69 4.16
CA GLU A 22 -20.15 -20.67 5.62
C GLU A 22 -20.19 -22.09 6.19
N LYS A 23 -21.10 -22.93 5.68
CA LYS A 23 -21.34 -24.28 6.22
C LYS A 23 -20.26 -25.31 5.87
N HIS A 24 -19.63 -25.20 4.70
CA HIS A 24 -18.71 -26.24 4.21
C HIS A 24 -17.24 -25.80 4.12
N ILE A 25 -16.98 -24.49 4.06
CA ILE A 25 -15.63 -23.93 3.87
C ILE A 25 -15.23 -23.06 5.07
N GLY A 26 -16.17 -22.72 5.96
CA GLY A 26 -15.91 -21.93 7.18
C GLY A 26 -15.52 -20.47 6.89
N MET A 27 -15.71 -20.00 5.66
CA MET A 27 -15.45 -18.61 5.27
C MET A 27 -16.73 -17.79 5.36
N VAL A 28 -16.78 -16.92 6.36
CA VAL A 28 -17.81 -15.88 6.56
C VAL A 28 -17.20 -14.54 6.11
N ASP A 29 -17.97 -13.70 5.42
CA ASP A 29 -17.58 -12.36 4.95
C ASP A 29 -16.39 -12.30 3.99
N LEU A 30 -16.54 -12.93 2.81
CA LEU A 30 -15.63 -12.72 1.68
C LEU A 30 -15.71 -11.26 1.20
N PRO A 31 -14.61 -10.50 1.24
CA PRO A 31 -14.61 -9.13 0.72
C PRO A 31 -14.88 -9.14 -0.78
N LEU A 32 -15.68 -8.18 -1.24
CA LEU A 32 -15.99 -8.01 -2.65
C LEU A 32 -14.78 -7.46 -3.40
N LEU A 33 -14.54 -7.93 -4.63
CA LEU A 33 -13.48 -7.38 -5.48
C LEU A 33 -13.83 -5.93 -5.86
N SER A 34 -12.83 -5.05 -5.97
CA SER A 34 -13.02 -3.66 -6.39
C SER A 34 -13.65 -3.56 -7.78
N VAL A 35 -14.66 -2.70 -7.89
CA VAL A 35 -15.31 -2.33 -9.15
C VAL A 35 -15.36 -0.80 -9.20
N PRO A 36 -14.65 -0.13 -10.12
CA PRO A 36 -13.78 -0.67 -11.18
C PRO A 36 -12.48 -1.30 -10.65
N SER A 37 -11.87 -2.20 -11.42
CA SER A 37 -10.57 -2.78 -11.03
C SER A 37 -9.44 -1.74 -11.13
N LEU A 38 -8.33 -1.95 -10.41
CA LEU A 38 -7.15 -1.06 -10.50
C LEU A 38 -6.68 -0.90 -11.96
N GLN A 39 -6.68 -1.99 -12.72
CA GLN A 39 -6.35 -1.94 -14.15
C GLN A 39 -7.30 -1.00 -14.90
N GLN A 40 -8.61 -1.07 -14.66
CA GLN A 40 -9.61 -0.18 -15.28
C GLN A 40 -9.47 1.27 -14.83
N GLN A 41 -9.12 1.52 -13.57
CA GLN A 41 -8.86 2.87 -13.05
C GLN A 41 -7.59 3.50 -13.64
N MET A 42 -6.65 2.66 -14.09
CA MET A 42 -5.35 3.06 -14.63
C MET A 42 -5.28 3.00 -16.17
N VAL A 43 -6.33 2.56 -16.88
CA VAL A 43 -6.37 2.58 -18.35
C VAL A 43 -6.20 4.02 -18.84
N GLY A 44 -5.14 4.26 -19.64
CA GLY A 44 -4.83 5.58 -20.21
C GLY A 44 -4.02 6.50 -19.28
N HIS A 45 -3.71 6.07 -18.06
CA HIS A 45 -2.88 6.85 -17.14
C HIS A 45 -1.39 6.72 -17.51
N ARG A 46 -0.62 7.82 -17.44
CA ARG A 46 0.83 7.81 -17.76
C ARG A 46 1.63 6.87 -16.85
N SER A 47 1.15 6.67 -15.63
CA SER A 47 1.71 5.74 -14.64
C SER A 47 1.46 4.27 -14.92
N ALA A 48 0.58 3.95 -15.89
CA ALA A 48 0.23 2.59 -16.24
C ALA A 48 1.08 2.09 -17.41
N ASN A 49 1.66 0.89 -17.26
CA ASN A 49 2.30 0.12 -18.33
C ASN A 49 3.71 0.56 -18.77
N MET A 50 4.52 1.19 -17.91
CA MET A 50 5.96 1.29 -18.19
C MET A 50 6.63 -0.06 -17.93
N THR A 51 7.43 -0.54 -18.89
CA THR A 51 8.25 -1.74 -18.72
C THR A 51 9.53 -1.42 -17.95
N LEU A 52 10.20 -2.46 -17.44
CA LEU A 52 11.45 -2.28 -16.71
C LEU A 52 12.52 -1.63 -17.62
N GLU A 53 12.56 -2.05 -18.89
CA GLU A 53 13.50 -1.53 -19.89
C GLU A 53 13.27 -0.04 -20.17
N GLN A 54 12.02 0.40 -20.20
CA GLN A 54 11.69 1.82 -20.35
C GLN A 54 12.11 2.65 -19.12
N LEU A 55 12.02 2.08 -17.93
CA LEU A 55 12.48 2.73 -16.70
C LEU A 55 14.01 2.79 -16.62
N GLU A 56 14.70 1.77 -17.12
CA GLU A 56 16.16 1.76 -17.22
C GLU A 56 16.68 2.87 -18.14
N ALA A 57 15.96 3.14 -19.23
CA ALA A 57 16.28 4.16 -20.22
C ALA A 57 16.03 5.61 -19.76
N LEU A 58 15.39 5.83 -18.61
CA LEU A 58 15.18 7.17 -18.07
C LEU A 58 16.50 7.85 -17.67
N SER A 59 16.58 9.17 -17.89
CA SER A 59 17.69 10.00 -17.42
C SER A 59 17.75 10.02 -15.89
N ALA A 60 18.89 10.46 -15.33
CA ALA A 60 19.06 10.57 -13.89
C ALA A 60 18.02 11.53 -13.27
N GLU A 61 17.72 12.64 -13.95
CA GLU A 61 16.74 13.64 -13.52
C GLU A 61 15.31 13.09 -13.56
N GLN A 62 14.99 12.27 -14.56
CA GLN A 62 13.71 11.59 -14.66
C GLN A 62 13.55 10.55 -13.55
N LYS A 63 14.59 9.73 -13.30
CA LYS A 63 14.60 8.75 -12.21
C LYS A 63 14.44 9.41 -10.84
N ALA A 64 15.12 10.54 -10.60
CA ALA A 64 15.01 11.30 -9.35
C ALA A 64 13.59 11.81 -9.06
N ARG A 65 12.76 11.99 -10.09
CA ARG A 65 11.35 12.41 -9.96
C ARG A 65 10.37 11.25 -10.01
N THR A 66 10.82 10.02 -10.19
CA THR A 66 9.95 8.85 -10.40
C THR A 66 9.78 8.06 -9.11
N VAL A 67 8.54 7.62 -8.84
CA VAL A 67 8.19 6.83 -7.66
C VAL A 67 7.52 5.55 -8.11
N LEU A 68 8.06 4.41 -7.70
CA LEU A 68 7.58 3.10 -8.10
C LEU A 68 6.55 2.60 -7.09
N VAL A 69 5.30 2.44 -7.51
CA VAL A 69 4.21 1.94 -6.66
C VAL A 69 4.18 0.43 -6.76
N VAL A 70 4.48 -0.25 -5.65
CA VAL A 70 4.46 -1.71 -5.55
C VAL A 70 3.02 -2.16 -5.30
N GLN A 71 2.48 -2.95 -6.23
CA GLN A 71 1.15 -3.52 -6.08
C GLN A 71 1.13 -4.66 -5.07
N ASP A 72 0.10 -4.69 -4.24
CA ASP A 72 -0.18 -5.81 -3.33
C ASP A 72 -1.56 -6.43 -3.62
N PRO A 73 -1.76 -7.73 -3.34
CA PRO A 73 -3.01 -8.43 -3.66
C PRO A 73 -4.21 -7.95 -2.86
N PHE A 74 -4.03 -7.29 -1.72
CA PHE A 74 -5.16 -6.84 -0.92
C PHE A 74 -5.71 -5.54 -1.51
N THR A 75 -4.88 -4.51 -1.64
CA THR A 75 -5.31 -3.22 -2.19
C THR A 75 -5.63 -3.33 -3.68
N SER A 76 -4.85 -4.08 -4.47
CA SER A 76 -5.12 -4.18 -5.92
C SER A 76 -6.43 -4.90 -6.25
N TYR A 77 -6.93 -5.76 -5.36
CA TYR A 77 -8.14 -6.55 -5.59
C TYR A 77 -9.35 -6.12 -4.77
N TYR A 78 -9.18 -5.59 -3.57
CA TYR A 78 -10.27 -5.24 -2.66
C TYR A 78 -10.41 -3.74 -2.43
N ASP A 79 -9.30 -2.98 -2.52
CA ASP A 79 -9.32 -1.52 -2.35
C ASP A 79 -8.46 -0.78 -3.40
N ALA A 80 -8.83 -0.95 -4.66
CA ALA A 80 -8.10 -0.35 -5.78
C ALA A 80 -8.08 1.20 -5.69
N GLN A 81 -9.08 1.78 -5.03
CA GLN A 81 -9.24 3.21 -4.87
C GLN A 81 -8.08 3.81 -4.06
N VAL A 82 -7.64 3.14 -2.99
CA VAL A 82 -6.50 3.58 -2.19
C VAL A 82 -5.20 3.66 -3.01
N VAL A 83 -4.95 2.69 -3.90
CA VAL A 83 -3.78 2.74 -4.80
C VAL A 83 -3.91 3.88 -5.80
N ALA A 84 -5.09 4.07 -6.39
CA ALA A 84 -5.35 5.16 -7.33
C ALA A 84 -5.21 6.54 -6.67
N ASP A 85 -5.65 6.70 -5.43
CA ASP A 85 -5.50 7.94 -4.67
C ASP A 85 -4.05 8.20 -4.27
N PHE A 86 -3.29 7.15 -3.94
CA PHE A 86 -1.86 7.27 -3.72
C PHE A 86 -1.12 7.73 -4.99
N VAL A 87 -1.46 7.16 -6.15
CA VAL A 87 -0.92 7.61 -7.45
C VAL A 87 -1.23 9.10 -7.68
N ARG A 88 -2.47 9.54 -7.49
CA ARG A 88 -2.85 10.96 -7.62
C ARG A 88 -2.12 11.85 -6.63
N LEU A 89 -1.89 11.38 -5.40
CA LEU A 89 -1.13 12.11 -4.40
C LEU A 89 0.31 12.32 -4.87
N VAL A 90 0.98 11.27 -5.35
CA VAL A 90 2.35 11.35 -5.89
C VAL A 90 2.43 12.37 -7.03
N GLU A 91 1.46 12.39 -7.95
CA GLU A 91 1.38 13.38 -9.04
C GLU A 91 1.21 14.81 -8.51
N LYS A 92 0.30 15.01 -7.55
CA LYS A 92 0.07 16.33 -6.93
C LYS A 92 1.30 16.87 -6.19
N LEU A 93 2.16 15.98 -5.72
CA LEU A 93 3.45 16.33 -5.10
C LEU A 93 4.54 16.63 -6.14
N GLY A 94 4.24 16.54 -7.45
CA GLY A 94 5.16 16.84 -8.53
C GLY A 94 6.07 15.68 -8.95
N PHE A 95 5.82 14.48 -8.43
CA PHE A 95 6.53 13.26 -8.80
C PHE A 95 5.80 12.53 -9.93
N GLN A 96 6.49 11.59 -10.56
CA GLN A 96 5.97 10.71 -11.61
C GLN A 96 5.73 9.32 -11.00
N PRO A 97 4.49 8.96 -10.64
CA PRO A 97 4.20 7.61 -10.19
C PRO A 97 4.29 6.63 -11.35
N VAL A 98 4.84 5.45 -11.11
CA VAL A 98 4.81 4.31 -12.02
C VAL A 98 4.32 3.09 -11.25
N LEU A 99 3.23 2.51 -11.72
CA LEU A 99 2.68 1.30 -11.11
C LEU A 99 3.43 0.08 -11.63
N LEU A 100 4.16 -0.61 -10.74
CA LEU A 100 4.90 -1.82 -11.10
C LEU A 100 3.96 -2.98 -11.45
N PRO A 101 4.37 -3.95 -12.27
CA PRO A 101 3.56 -5.13 -12.53
C PRO A 101 3.23 -5.88 -11.25
N PHE A 102 2.02 -6.45 -11.20
CA PHE A 102 1.55 -7.22 -10.05
C PHE A 102 2.44 -8.45 -9.82
N SER A 103 3.01 -8.56 -8.62
CA SER A 103 3.66 -9.77 -8.13
C SER A 103 2.96 -10.27 -6.86
N PRO A 104 2.60 -11.57 -6.76
CA PRO A 104 1.99 -12.09 -5.55
C PRO A 104 3.00 -12.02 -4.39
N ASN A 105 2.65 -11.29 -3.32
CA ASN A 105 3.51 -11.15 -2.14
C ASN A 105 3.69 -12.46 -1.34
N GLY A 106 2.71 -13.37 -1.37
CA GLY A 106 2.78 -14.63 -0.64
C GLY A 106 2.29 -14.59 0.82
N LYS A 107 1.94 -13.43 1.38
CA LYS A 107 1.41 -13.30 2.76
C LYS A 107 0.30 -14.30 3.11
N ALA A 108 -0.67 -14.51 2.21
CA ALA A 108 -1.75 -15.47 2.44
C ALA A 108 -1.26 -16.92 2.55
N GLN A 109 -0.18 -17.29 1.85
CA GLN A 109 0.46 -18.61 1.98
C GLN A 109 1.18 -18.73 3.32
N HIS A 110 1.85 -17.66 3.76
CA HIS A 110 2.50 -17.59 5.07
C HIS A 110 1.50 -17.77 6.22
N ILE A 111 0.40 -17.00 6.21
CA ILE A 111 -0.67 -17.08 7.23
C ILE A 111 -1.30 -18.49 7.29
N LYS A 112 -1.43 -19.16 6.14
CA LYS A 112 -1.96 -20.53 6.05
C LYS A 112 -0.92 -21.62 6.39
N GLY A 113 0.30 -21.26 6.77
CA GLY A 113 1.37 -22.21 7.11
C GLY A 113 2.00 -22.92 5.91
N PHE A 114 1.74 -22.47 4.68
CA PHE A 114 2.32 -23.07 3.47
C PHE A 114 3.73 -22.54 3.20
N LEU A 115 4.65 -22.73 4.15
CA LEU A 115 5.98 -22.10 4.18
C LEU A 115 6.83 -22.41 2.93
N ASN A 116 6.81 -23.65 2.42
CA ASN A 116 7.54 -24.00 1.19
C ASN A 116 7.00 -23.27 -0.06
N ARG A 117 5.69 -23.02 -0.13
CA ARG A 117 5.08 -22.26 -1.23
C ARG A 117 5.34 -20.77 -1.05
N PHE A 118 5.30 -20.30 0.19
CA PHE A 118 5.67 -18.94 0.55
C PHE A 118 7.11 -18.64 0.14
N ALA A 119 8.09 -19.45 0.53
CA ALA A 119 9.50 -19.25 0.16
C ALA A 119 9.71 -19.18 -1.36
N LYS A 120 9.05 -20.05 -2.14
CA LYS A 120 9.11 -19.99 -3.62
C LYS A 120 8.51 -18.70 -4.19
N THR A 121 7.41 -18.22 -3.61
CA THR A 121 6.75 -16.97 -4.03
C THR A 121 7.57 -15.75 -3.61
N ALA A 122 8.11 -15.77 -2.39
CA ALA A 122 8.98 -14.75 -1.82
C ALA A 122 10.25 -14.61 -2.65
N LYS A 123 10.91 -15.73 -3.00
CA LYS A 123 12.11 -15.72 -3.84
C LYS A 123 11.85 -15.03 -5.19
N LYS A 124 10.79 -15.41 -5.91
CA LYS A 124 10.45 -14.78 -7.20
C LYS A 124 10.19 -13.28 -7.08
N THR A 125 9.49 -12.88 -6.02
CA THR A 125 9.17 -11.46 -5.79
C THR A 125 10.42 -10.69 -5.35
N ALA A 126 11.28 -11.27 -4.51
CA ALA A 126 12.56 -10.71 -4.12
C ALA A 126 13.48 -10.54 -5.34
N ASP A 127 13.61 -11.56 -6.20
CA ASP A 127 14.39 -11.49 -7.44
C ASP A 127 13.91 -10.32 -8.32
N PHE A 128 12.59 -10.13 -8.46
CA PHE A 128 12.00 -9.00 -9.18
C PHE A 128 12.31 -7.65 -8.52
N LEU A 129 12.03 -7.50 -7.22
CA LEU A 129 12.24 -6.24 -6.50
C LEU A 129 13.72 -5.85 -6.41
N ASN A 130 14.64 -6.81 -6.32
CA ASN A 130 16.08 -6.56 -6.39
C ASN A 130 16.52 -6.04 -7.77
N ARG A 131 15.90 -6.51 -8.86
CA ARG A 131 16.15 -5.94 -10.20
C ARG A 131 15.65 -4.50 -10.28
N VAL A 132 14.45 -4.25 -9.77
CA VAL A 132 13.86 -2.91 -9.72
C VAL A 132 14.68 -1.96 -8.82
N ALA A 133 15.23 -2.45 -7.71
CA ALA A 133 16.05 -1.66 -6.79
C ALA A 133 17.30 -1.06 -7.46
N LYS A 134 17.84 -1.74 -8.49
CA LYS A 134 18.99 -1.23 -9.27
C LYS A 134 18.71 0.07 -10.01
N LEU A 135 17.44 0.42 -10.20
CA LEU A 135 17.04 1.68 -10.83
C LEU A 135 17.27 2.90 -9.94
N GLY A 136 17.49 2.70 -8.64
CA GLY A 136 17.71 3.78 -7.67
C GLY A 136 16.47 4.65 -7.39
N MET A 137 15.30 4.22 -7.85
CA MET A 137 14.04 4.93 -7.63
C MET A 137 13.34 4.38 -6.38
N PRO A 138 12.68 5.22 -5.56
CA PRO A 138 11.96 4.78 -4.38
C PRO A 138 10.81 3.83 -4.76
N MET A 139 10.78 2.65 -4.14
CA MET A 139 9.64 1.74 -4.19
C MET A 139 8.75 1.97 -2.97
N VAL A 140 7.44 2.14 -3.19
CA VAL A 140 6.47 2.43 -2.13
C VAL A 140 5.30 1.48 -2.22
N GLY A 141 4.98 0.84 -1.10
CA GLY A 141 3.75 0.06 -0.95
C GLY A 141 2.76 0.79 -0.04
N VAL A 142 1.48 0.63 -0.34
CA VAL A 142 0.41 1.36 0.35
C VAL A 142 -0.12 0.58 1.55
N ASP A 143 -0.15 -0.75 1.49
CA ASP A 143 -0.57 -1.59 2.61
C ASP A 143 0.59 -1.91 3.58
N PRO A 144 0.49 -1.55 4.87
CA PRO A 144 1.57 -1.81 5.82
C PRO A 144 1.87 -3.28 6.08
N ALA A 145 0.86 -4.15 6.16
CA ALA A 145 1.06 -5.56 6.47
C ALA A 145 1.81 -6.30 5.36
N LEU A 146 1.59 -5.89 4.11
CA LEU A 146 2.22 -6.43 2.92
C LEU A 146 3.62 -5.84 2.72
N VAL A 147 3.83 -4.56 3.01
CA VAL A 147 5.17 -3.93 2.98
C VAL A 147 6.08 -4.54 4.04
N LEU A 148 5.60 -4.66 5.28
CA LEU A 148 6.37 -5.25 6.38
C LEU A 148 6.68 -6.74 6.12
N CYS A 149 5.82 -7.44 5.36
CA CYS A 149 6.10 -8.80 4.88
C CYS A 149 7.45 -8.92 4.15
N TYR A 150 7.80 -7.92 3.35
CA TYR A 150 9.07 -7.90 2.61
C TYR A 150 10.29 -7.69 3.50
N ARG A 151 10.10 -7.17 4.71
CA ARG A 151 11.17 -6.84 5.66
C ARG A 151 11.44 -8.02 6.58
N ASP A 152 10.39 -8.55 7.19
CA ASP A 152 10.54 -9.51 8.29
C ASP A 152 10.42 -10.94 7.76
N GLU A 153 9.27 -11.29 7.19
CA GLU A 153 9.01 -12.67 6.76
C GLU A 153 9.87 -13.11 5.57
N TYR A 154 10.18 -12.22 4.64
CA TYR A 154 11.08 -12.53 3.53
C TYR A 154 12.50 -12.80 4.02
N LYS A 155 12.97 -12.02 5.01
CA LYS A 155 14.30 -12.22 5.62
C LYS A 155 14.37 -13.57 6.32
N LEU A 156 13.31 -13.94 7.06
CA LEU A 156 13.21 -15.25 7.70
C LEU A 156 13.16 -16.41 6.70
N ALA A 157 12.43 -16.25 5.60
CA ALA A 157 12.22 -17.33 4.63
C ALA A 157 13.39 -17.52 3.65
N LEU A 158 14.15 -16.47 3.33
CA LEU A 158 15.16 -16.49 2.27
C LEU A 158 16.60 -16.26 2.78
N GLY A 159 16.78 -15.69 3.98
CA GLY A 159 18.10 -15.30 4.47
C GLY A 159 18.82 -14.37 3.48
N GLU A 160 20.06 -14.71 3.14
CA GLU A 160 20.88 -13.94 2.18
C GLU A 160 20.27 -13.87 0.77
N GLU A 161 19.45 -14.86 0.36
CA GLU A 161 18.78 -14.84 -0.96
C GLU A 161 17.67 -13.78 -1.05
N ARG A 162 17.30 -13.13 0.05
CA ARG A 162 16.33 -12.03 0.05
C ARG A 162 16.86 -10.83 -0.74
N GLY A 163 18.17 -10.57 -0.66
CA GLY A 163 18.81 -9.38 -1.22
C GLY A 163 18.48 -8.07 -0.47
N GLU A 164 18.84 -6.94 -1.07
CA GLU A 164 18.90 -5.64 -0.40
C GLU A 164 17.83 -4.64 -0.87
N PHE A 165 16.82 -5.09 -1.62
CA PHE A 165 15.73 -4.20 -2.03
C PHE A 165 15.00 -3.58 -0.83
N ASN A 166 14.52 -2.34 -0.96
CA ASN A 166 13.73 -1.70 0.08
C ASN A 166 12.41 -1.18 -0.49
N VAL A 167 11.30 -1.59 0.11
CA VAL A 167 9.97 -1.06 -0.16
C VAL A 167 9.57 -0.21 1.05
N LEU A 168 9.39 1.08 0.81
CA LEU A 168 8.95 2.05 1.81
C LEU A 168 7.45 1.92 2.03
N LEU A 169 7.02 2.20 3.25
CA LEU A 169 5.63 2.52 3.53
C LEU A 169 5.31 3.92 2.99
N ALA A 170 4.02 4.16 2.74
CA ALA A 170 3.55 5.47 2.30
C ALA A 170 3.99 6.61 3.24
N ASN A 171 3.93 6.43 4.56
CA ASN A 171 4.41 7.42 5.53
C ASN A 171 5.91 7.65 5.48
N GLU A 172 6.72 6.60 5.35
CA GLU A 172 8.18 6.76 5.29
C GLU A 172 8.59 7.52 4.03
N TRP A 173 7.97 7.20 2.89
CA TRP A 173 8.18 7.94 1.66
C TRP A 173 7.67 9.38 1.77
N LEU A 174 6.45 9.61 2.25
CA LEU A 174 5.89 10.95 2.42
C LEU A 174 6.73 11.82 3.37
N ALA A 175 7.24 11.26 4.47
CA ALA A 175 8.08 12.00 5.40
C ALA A 175 9.34 12.58 4.71
N SER A 176 9.96 11.80 3.84
CA SER A 176 11.12 12.23 3.05
C SER A 176 10.74 13.14 1.87
N ALA A 177 9.70 12.80 1.13
CA ALA A 177 9.23 13.57 -0.02
C ALA A 177 8.74 14.98 0.35
N LEU A 178 8.30 15.16 1.59
CA LEU A 178 7.77 16.42 2.10
C LEU A 178 8.76 17.21 2.94
N ASP A 179 9.99 16.74 3.12
CA ASP A 179 10.92 17.33 4.08
C ASP A 179 11.15 18.84 3.84
N SER A 180 11.23 19.23 2.56
CA SER A 180 11.40 20.61 2.11
C SER A 180 10.12 21.46 2.08
N GLN A 181 8.94 20.89 2.31
CA GLN A 181 7.68 21.65 2.28
C GLN A 181 7.45 22.40 3.60
N PRO A 182 7.07 23.68 3.59
CA PRO A 182 6.80 24.41 4.82
C PRO A 182 5.64 23.75 5.59
N VAL A 183 5.73 23.75 6.92
CA VAL A 183 4.62 23.34 7.77
C VAL A 183 3.50 24.37 7.63
N ALA A 184 2.31 23.93 7.25
CA ALA A 184 1.15 24.80 7.16
C ALA A 184 0.68 25.21 8.57
N THR A 185 0.09 26.40 8.68
CA THR A 185 -0.56 26.82 9.91
C THR A 185 -1.80 25.96 10.13
N VAL A 186 -1.72 25.04 11.10
CA VAL A 186 -2.81 24.12 11.42
C VAL A 186 -4.02 24.92 11.89
N SER A 187 -5.08 24.90 11.08
CA SER A 187 -6.32 25.65 11.30
C SER A 187 -7.51 24.80 10.84
N GLY A 188 -8.42 24.46 11.74
CA GLY A 188 -9.61 23.64 11.45
C GLY A 188 -9.85 22.56 12.49
N GLU A 189 -10.67 21.57 12.14
CA GLU A 189 -11.12 20.53 13.08
C GLU A 189 -10.07 19.44 13.29
N SER A 190 -10.09 18.87 14.48
CA SER A 190 -9.23 17.77 14.84
C SER A 190 -9.72 16.44 14.27
N TRP A 191 -8.79 15.69 13.67
CA TRP A 191 -9.03 14.36 13.12
C TRP A 191 -8.36 13.30 13.99
N TYR A 192 -8.97 12.13 14.02
CA TYR A 192 -8.40 10.95 14.65
C TYR A 192 -7.74 10.09 13.59
N PHE A 193 -6.44 9.87 13.75
CA PHE A 193 -5.71 8.92 12.94
C PHE A 193 -5.67 7.56 13.65
N PHE A 194 -6.20 6.54 12.99
CA PHE A 194 -6.11 5.15 13.43
C PHE A 194 -5.10 4.43 12.55
N GLY A 195 -3.88 4.26 13.06
CA GLY A 195 -2.84 3.51 12.35
C GLY A 195 -3.17 2.03 12.25
N HIS A 196 -2.60 1.35 11.25
CA HIS A 196 -2.77 -0.09 11.09
C HIS A 196 -2.10 -0.83 12.26
N CYS A 197 -2.74 -1.83 12.85
CA CYS A 197 -2.17 -2.50 14.03
C CYS A 197 -0.77 -3.08 13.78
N THR A 198 -0.54 -3.68 12.60
CA THR A 198 0.78 -4.16 12.17
C THR A 198 1.80 -3.03 12.03
N GLU A 199 1.38 -1.87 11.53
CA GLU A 199 2.26 -0.69 11.36
C GLU A 199 2.68 -0.14 12.72
N VAL A 200 1.72 0.11 13.62
CA VAL A 200 2.00 0.67 14.96
C VAL A 200 2.86 -0.28 15.80
N THR A 201 2.68 -1.59 15.63
CA THR A 201 3.45 -2.60 16.36
C THR A 201 4.88 -2.72 15.82
N ALA A 202 5.05 -2.77 14.50
CA ALA A 202 6.37 -2.93 13.88
C ALA A 202 7.17 -1.61 13.83
N LEU A 203 6.49 -0.47 13.76
CA LEU A 203 7.05 0.88 13.68
C LEU A 203 6.37 1.80 14.69
N PRO A 204 6.81 1.80 15.96
CA PRO A 204 6.22 2.65 17.01
C PRO A 204 6.23 4.15 16.71
N GLY A 205 7.12 4.61 15.83
CA GLY A 205 7.21 5.99 15.38
C GLY A 205 6.19 6.39 14.29
N ALA A 206 5.48 5.44 13.69
CA ALA A 206 4.57 5.71 12.57
C ALA A 206 3.45 6.71 12.92
N PRO A 207 2.79 6.67 14.09
CA PRO A 207 1.78 7.67 14.44
C PRO A 207 2.32 9.11 14.46
N ALA A 208 3.55 9.30 14.96
CA ALA A 208 4.18 10.62 14.99
C ALA A 208 4.56 11.09 13.58
N GLN A 209 5.03 10.19 12.72
CA GLN A 209 5.31 10.50 11.31
C GLN A 209 4.02 10.94 10.59
N TRP A 210 2.92 10.23 10.76
CA TRP A 210 1.63 10.60 10.18
C TRP A 210 1.15 11.96 10.68
N ALA A 211 1.26 12.24 11.98
CA ALA A 211 0.91 13.55 12.54
C ALA A 211 1.73 14.68 11.88
N ALA A 212 3.04 14.48 11.71
CA ALA A 212 3.91 15.45 11.04
C ALA A 212 3.55 15.64 9.56
N ILE A 213 3.19 14.58 8.85
CA ILE A 213 2.74 14.64 7.45
C ILE A 213 1.44 15.46 7.35
N PHE A 214 0.43 15.15 8.17
CA PHE A 214 -0.86 15.86 8.13
C PHE A 214 -0.73 17.34 8.47
N ALA A 215 0.16 17.71 9.39
CA ALA A 215 0.42 19.09 9.74
C ALA A 215 0.91 19.94 8.54
N ARG A 216 1.51 19.33 7.50
CA ARG A 216 1.97 20.07 6.31
C ARG A 216 0.84 20.39 5.32
N PHE A 217 -0.29 19.69 5.35
CA PHE A 217 -1.37 19.88 4.37
C PHE A 217 -2.61 20.58 4.91
N TRP A 218 -2.79 20.65 6.23
CA TRP A 218 -4.01 21.17 6.82
C TRP A 218 -4.04 22.72 6.80
N ARG A 219 -4.84 23.28 5.89
CA ARG A 219 -5.12 24.72 5.73
C ARG A 219 -6.62 24.98 5.85
N GLU A 220 -7.01 26.14 6.37
CA GLU A 220 -8.38 26.64 6.51
C GLU A 220 -9.27 26.23 5.33
N THR A 221 -10.14 25.24 5.56
CA THR A 221 -11.40 25.14 4.80
C THR A 221 -12.51 25.42 5.80
N GLY A 222 -12.96 26.66 5.83
CA GLY A 222 -14.05 27.10 6.67
C GLY A 222 -15.34 26.35 6.33
N LYS A 223 -15.60 25.24 7.02
CA LYS A 223 -16.93 24.73 7.39
C LYS A 223 -16.78 23.56 8.37
N CYS A 224 -17.30 23.82 9.56
CA CYS A 224 -17.24 23.08 10.81
C CYS A 224 -18.31 21.97 10.87
N GLN A 225 -17.98 20.76 11.35
CA GLN A 225 -18.79 19.96 12.30
C GLN A 225 -17.95 18.97 13.17
N ARG A 226 -17.50 19.47 14.32
CA ARG A 226 -17.29 18.87 15.66
C ARG A 226 -16.53 17.54 15.80
N GLY A 227 -15.41 17.59 16.54
CA GLY A 227 -14.88 16.44 17.29
C GLY A 227 -13.62 16.76 18.11
N LEU A 228 -13.77 16.84 19.43
CA LEU A 228 -12.79 17.20 20.49
C LEU A 228 -11.45 16.42 20.43
N LEU A 229 -10.31 17.00 20.86
CA LEU A 229 -9.02 16.30 21.11
C LEU A 229 -8.54 16.53 22.56
N ARG A 230 -8.06 15.47 23.23
CA ARG A 230 -7.13 15.57 24.37
C ARG A 230 -6.11 14.42 24.32
N HIS A 231 -4.83 14.77 24.50
CA HIS A 231 -3.71 13.85 24.63
C HIS A 231 -3.73 13.12 25.98
N GLY A 232 -3.73 11.79 25.96
CA GLY A 232 -2.98 10.91 26.86
C GLY A 232 -3.25 10.92 28.39
N ARG A 233 -3.71 9.74 28.85
CA ARG A 233 -3.69 9.18 30.22
C ARG A 233 -4.74 9.70 31.22
N ASP A 234 -5.74 8.84 31.46
CA ASP A 234 -6.00 8.38 32.82
C ASP A 234 -6.31 6.87 32.80
N LEU A 235 -5.32 6.08 33.22
CA LEU A 235 -5.54 4.77 33.81
C LEU A 235 -5.91 5.04 35.26
N ARG A 236 -7.18 4.89 35.64
CA ARG A 236 -7.60 4.60 37.02
C ARG A 236 -9.08 4.21 37.08
N THR A 237 -9.29 3.02 37.68
CA THR A 237 -10.51 2.39 38.22
C THR A 237 -11.67 2.13 37.28
#